data_AF-A0A4Y7TBP0-F1
#
_entry.id   AF-A0A4Y7TBP0-F1
#
_cell.length_a   1.000
_cell.length_b   1.000
_cell.length_c   1.000
_cell.angle_alpha   90.00
_cell.angle_beta   90.00
_cell.angle_gamma   90.00
#
_symmetry.space_group_name_H-M   'P 1'
#
loop_
_entity.id
_entity.type
_entity.pdbx_description
1 polymer ?
#
loop_
_entity_poly.entity_id
_entity_poly.type
_entity_poly.pdbx_seq_one_letter_code
_entity_poly.pdbx_strand_id
1 'polypeptide(L)'
;DPNWVARPRNEFILFRCDYVRKHTKEGGNKRSRRTPGQEAEKTLSKLAAEAWRALSNGDRAYWREQANLERNDHARKYPDYRYRPKKSATAR
;
A
#
# COMPACT_ATOMS: atom_id res chain seq x y z
N ASP A 1 -11.86 18.77 1.60
CA ASP A 1 -11.22 19.95 0.99
C ASP A 1 -10.96 19.70 -0.48
N PRO A 2 -11.38 20.63 -1.36
CA PRO A 2 -11.04 20.61 -2.78
C PRO A 2 -9.53 20.57 -3.05
N ASN A 3 -8.71 21.01 -2.09
CA ASN A 3 -7.24 21.04 -2.19
C ASN A 3 -6.56 19.86 -1.46
N TRP A 4 -7.31 18.80 -1.12
CA TRP A 4 -6.71 17.66 -0.44
C TRP A 4 -5.88 16.81 -1.42
N VAL A 5 -4.56 16.82 -1.20
CA VAL A 5 -3.61 16.00 -1.95
C VAL A 5 -3.21 14.78 -1.11
N ALA A 6 -3.42 13.59 -1.67
CA ALA A 6 -3.02 12.33 -1.03
C ALA A 6 -1.50 12.20 -0.99
N ARG A 7 -0.96 11.49 0.00
CA ARG A 7 0.50 11.32 0.14
C ARG A 7 1.05 10.48 -1.03
N PRO A 8 2.29 10.74 -1.49
CA PRO A 8 2.94 9.84 -2.42
C PRO A 8 3.06 8.44 -1.82
N ARG A 9 2.92 7.42 -2.67
CA ARG A 9 2.99 6.01 -2.26
C ARG A 9 4.45 5.63 -2.01
N ASN A 10 4.71 4.94 -0.92
CA ASN A 10 6.03 4.34 -0.67
C ASN A 10 6.16 2.97 -1.37
N GLU A 11 7.34 2.37 -1.28
CA GLU A 11 7.70 1.13 -1.99
C GLU A 11 6.77 -0.04 -1.62
N PHE A 12 6.39 -0.16 -0.35
CA PHE A 12 5.48 -1.22 0.10
C PHE A 12 4.05 -0.97 -0.38
N ILE A 13 3.57 0.28 -0.39
CA ILE A 13 2.23 0.59 -0.89
C ILE A 13 2.13 0.29 -2.38
N LEU A 14 3.16 0.61 -3.17
CA LEU A 14 3.23 0.24 -4.59
C LEU A 14 3.17 -1.28 -4.77
N PHE A 15 4.04 -2.01 -4.06
CA PHE A 15 4.05 -3.48 -4.09
C PHE A 15 2.70 -4.08 -3.68
N ARG A 16 2.11 -3.63 -2.57
CA ARG A 16 0.82 -4.14 -2.08
C ARG A 16 -0.29 -3.93 -3.10
N CYS A 17 -0.34 -2.76 -3.75
CA CYS A 17 -1.32 -2.49 -4.80
C CYS A 17 -1.17 -3.44 -5.99
N ASP A 18 0.06 -3.70 -6.42
CA ASP A 18 0.35 -4.66 -7.48
C ASP A 18 0.02 -6.10 -7.06
N TYR A 19 0.45 -6.50 -5.87
CA TYR A 19 0.19 -7.82 -5.28
C TYR A 19 -1.32 -8.11 -5.21
N VAL A 20 -2.10 -7.19 -4.64
CA VAL A 20 -3.56 -7.32 -4.56
C VAL A 20 -4.16 -7.40 -5.95
N ARG A 21 -3.70 -6.57 -6.91
CA ARG A 21 -4.21 -6.61 -8.29
C ARG A 21 -3.97 -7.95 -8.97
N LYS A 22 -2.77 -8.54 -8.82
CA LYS A 22 -2.42 -9.85 -9.37
C LYS A 22 -3.27 -10.96 -8.76
N HIS A 23 -3.32 -11.02 -7.43
CA HIS A 23 -4.04 -12.07 -6.69
C HIS A 23 -5.57 -11.92 -6.78
N THR A 24 -6.10 -10.73 -7.10
CA THR A 24 -7.54 -10.54 -7.38
C THR A 24 -7.91 -10.93 -8.81
N LYS A 25 -6.99 -10.79 -9.78
CA LYS A 25 -7.20 -11.20 -11.18
C LYS A 25 -7.12 -12.72 -11.36
N GLU A 26 -6.24 -13.38 -10.61
CA GLU A 26 -6.04 -14.83 -10.67
C GLU A 26 -7.09 -15.61 -9.85
N GLY A 27 -7.68 -14.99 -8.83
CA GLY A 27 -8.72 -15.60 -8.01
C GLY A 27 -9.85 -14.61 -7.77
N GLY A 28 -10.88 -14.66 -8.62
CA GLY A 28 -12.04 -13.79 -8.58
C GLY A 28 -12.53 -13.54 -7.15
N ASN A 29 -12.33 -12.31 -6.68
CA ASN A 29 -12.91 -11.73 -5.47
C ASN A 29 -13.18 -12.74 -4.33
N LYS A 30 -12.16 -13.44 -3.84
CA LYS A 30 -12.20 -14.07 -2.50
C LYS A 30 -12.13 -12.96 -1.43
N ARG A 31 -13.06 -12.00 -1.46
CA ARG A 31 -13.43 -11.29 -0.24
C ARG A 31 -14.04 -12.36 0.66
N SER A 32 -13.19 -12.89 1.54
CA SER A 32 -13.46 -13.96 2.49
C SER A 32 -14.91 -13.87 2.97
N ARG A 33 -15.76 -14.76 2.44
CA ARG A 33 -17.11 -14.97 2.97
C ARG A 33 -16.87 -15.57 4.35
N ARG A 34 -17.08 -14.76 5.39
CA ARG A 34 -16.93 -15.19 6.77
C ARG A 34 -17.87 -16.36 7.01
N THR A 35 -17.31 -17.53 7.32
CA THR A 35 -18.07 -18.61 7.95
C THR A 35 -17.81 -18.49 9.45
N PRO A 36 -18.84 -18.32 10.31
CA PRO A 36 -18.64 -18.28 11.76
C PRO A 36 -17.95 -19.57 12.23
N GLY A 37 -16.83 -19.44 12.95
CA GLY A 37 -16.09 -20.58 13.53
C GLY A 37 -14.83 -21.03 12.80
N GLN A 38 -14.50 -20.46 11.62
CA GLN A 38 -13.18 -20.67 11.00
C GLN A 38 -12.20 -19.54 11.33
N GLU A 39 -10.94 -19.90 11.54
CA GLU A 39 -9.83 -18.94 11.69
C GLU A 39 -9.83 -18.00 10.49
N ALA A 40 -9.75 -16.68 10.76
CA ALA A 40 -9.86 -15.69 9.70
C ALA A 40 -8.74 -15.90 8.67
N GLU A 41 -9.10 -16.27 7.44
CA GLU A 41 -8.16 -16.36 6.32
C GLU A 41 -7.32 -15.08 6.27
N LYS A 42 -6.00 -15.23 6.14
CA LYS A 42 -5.09 -14.08 6.06
C LYS A 42 -5.55 -13.17 4.92
N THR A 43 -5.83 -11.91 5.25
CA THR A 43 -6.23 -10.93 4.22
C THR A 43 -5.10 -10.74 3.22
N LEU A 44 -5.42 -10.40 1.97
CA LEU A 44 -4.41 -10.14 0.92
C LEU A 44 -3.35 -9.12 1.37
N SER A 45 -3.72 -8.17 2.24
CA SER A 45 -2.78 -7.22 2.84
C SER A 45 -1.77 -7.87 3.78
N LYS A 46 -2.18 -8.89 4.56
CA LYS A 46 -1.26 -9.66 5.42
C LYS A 46 -0.33 -10.52 4.57
N LEU A 47 -0.87 -11.19 3.55
CA LEU A 47 -0.07 -11.98 2.60
C LEU A 47 0.94 -11.10 1.83
N ALA A 48 0.53 -9.90 1.41
CA ALA A 48 1.44 -8.94 0.79
C ALA A 48 2.55 -8.50 1.75
N ALA A 49 2.27 -8.32 3.04
CA ALA A 49 3.31 -7.99 4.02
C ALA A 49 4.32 -9.14 4.19
N GLU A 50 3.86 -10.39 4.20
CA GLU A 50 4.72 -11.58 4.25
C GLU A 50 5.58 -11.68 2.97
N ALA A 51 4.96 -11.58 1.79
CA ALA A 51 5.66 -11.60 0.51
C ALA A 51 6.69 -10.47 0.39
N TRP A 52 6.36 -9.26 0.85
CA TRP A 52 7.28 -8.13 0.87
C TRP A 52 8.54 -8.39 1.71
N ARG A 53 8.39 -9.07 2.86
CA ARG A 53 9.53 -9.44 3.71
C ARG A 53 10.38 -10.54 3.07
N ALA A 54 9.79 -11.38 2.24
CA ALA A 54 10.45 -12.44 1.50
C ALA A 54 11.07 -12.00 0.17
N LEU A 55 10.81 -10.77 -0.30
CA LEU A 55 11.39 -10.26 -1.55
C LEU A 55 12.91 -10.18 -1.49
N SER A 56 13.54 -10.46 -2.63
CA SER A 56 14.98 -10.26 -2.81
C SER A 56 15.36 -8.79 -2.71
N ASN A 57 16.63 -8.51 -2.43
CA ASN A 57 17.15 -7.14 -2.40
C ASN A 57 17.00 -6.44 -3.77
N GLY A 58 17.09 -7.18 -4.87
CA GLY A 58 16.90 -6.65 -6.22
C GLY A 58 15.46 -6.19 -6.46
N ASP A 59 14.48 -7.02 -6.11
CA ASP A 59 13.07 -6.66 -6.26
C ASP A 59 12.71 -5.48 -5.36
N ARG A 60 13.21 -5.47 -4.13
CA ARG A 60 13.02 -4.33 -3.21
C ARG A 60 13.66 -3.06 -3.75
N ALA A 61 14.79 -3.14 -4.44
CA ALA A 61 15.44 -2.00 -5.07
C ALA A 61 14.58 -1.42 -6.21
N TYR A 62 13.98 -2.28 -7.04
CA TYR A 62 13.01 -1.84 -8.06
C TYR A 62 11.86 -1.04 -7.44
N TRP A 63 11.21 -1.57 -6.40
CA TRP A 63 10.10 -0.85 -5.74
C TRP A 63 10.53 0.44 -5.06
N ARG A 64 11.76 0.49 -4.53
CA ARG A 64 12.36 1.71 -3.97
C ARG A 64 12.56 2.77 -5.05
N GLU A 65 13.06 2.39 -6.21
CA GLU A 65 13.21 3.31 -7.35
C GLU A 65 11.84 3.86 -7.78
N GLN A 66 10.84 3.00 -7.94
CA GLN A 66 9.47 3.43 -8.28
C GLN A 66 8.88 4.39 -7.23
N ALA A 67 9.13 4.14 -5.95
CA ALA A 67 8.70 5.05 -4.87
C ALA A 67 9.43 6.40 -4.93
N ASN A 68 10.72 6.42 -5.30
CA ASN A 68 11.47 7.64 -5.50
C ASN A 68 10.91 8.45 -6.68
N LEU A 69 10.57 7.78 -7.80
CA LEU A 69 9.93 8.42 -8.95
C LEU A 69 8.58 9.04 -8.58
N GLU A 70 7.71 8.30 -7.88
CA GLU A 70 6.42 8.83 -7.39
C GLU A 70 6.61 10.02 -6.45
N ARG A 71 7.60 9.98 -5.56
CA ARG A 71 7.90 11.10 -4.65
C ARG A 71 8.34 12.33 -5.44
N ASN A 72 9.22 12.15 -6.42
CA ASN A 72 9.73 13.24 -7.24
C ASN A 72 8.63 13.83 -8.14
N ASP A 73 7.79 12.99 -8.73
CA ASP A 73 6.65 13.42 -9.53
C ASP A 73 5.63 14.18 -8.70
N HIS A 74 5.30 13.66 -7.52
CA HIS A 74 4.43 14.31 -6.57
C HIS A 74 4.98 15.67 -6.12
N ALA A 75 6.29 15.78 -5.86
CA ALA A 75 6.92 17.06 -5.50
C ALA A 75 6.88 18.07 -6.65
N ARG A 76 7.05 17.63 -7.90
CA ARG A 76 6.93 18.48 -9.10
C ARG A 76 5.49 18.94 -9.32
N LYS A 77 4.51 18.05 -9.14
CA LYS A 77 3.08 18.32 -9.38
C LYS A 77 2.44 19.13 -8.26
N TYR A 78 2.91 18.96 -7.03
CA TYR A 78 2.39 19.62 -5.84
C TYR A 78 3.55 20.25 -5.03
N PRO A 79 4.15 21.36 -5.53
CA PRO A 79 5.28 22.00 -4.86
C PRO A 79 4.93 22.50 -3.45
N ASP A 80 3.68 22.91 -3.22
CA ASP A 80 3.19 23.39 -1.91
C ASP A 80 2.71 22.26 -0.99
N TYR A 81 2.83 20.99 -1.41
CA TYR A 81 2.39 19.88 -0.61
C TYR A 81 3.22 19.76 0.67
N ARG A 82 2.52 19.76 1.81
CA ARG A 82 3.12 19.48 3.12
C ARG A 82 2.32 18.45 3.87
N TYR A 83 3.00 17.43 4.38
CA TYR A 83 2.35 16.41 5.20
C TYR A 83 1.82 17.03 6.50
N ARG A 84 0.50 16.99 6.68
CA ARG A 84 -0.20 17.47 7.88
C ARG A 84 -1.02 16.30 8.47
N PRO A 85 -0.44 15.48 9.35
CA PRO A 85 -1.23 14.45 10.04
C PRO A 85 -2.38 15.12 10.80
N LYS A 86 -3.61 14.64 10.59
CA LYS A 86 -4.68 14.92 11.56
C LYS A 86 -4.24 14.29 12.88
N LYS A 87 -4.09 15.11 13.92
CA LYS A 87 -3.95 14.60 15.29
C LYS A 87 -5.22 13.79 15.55
N SER A 88 -5.08 12.47 15.70
CA SER A 88 -6.18 11.65 16.19
C SER A 88 -6.56 12.18 17.57
N ALA A 89 -7.84 12.46 17.81
CA ALA A 89 -8.39 12.82 19.12
C ALA A 89 -8.41 11.61 20.09
N THR A 90 -7.33 10.84 20.08
CA THR A 90 -7.08 9.67 20.91
C THR A 90 -5.59 9.72 21.24
N ALA A 91 -5.18 10.78 21.93
CA ALA A 91 -4.11 10.63 22.90
C ALA A 91 -4.71 9.73 24.00
N ARG A 92 -4.10 8.56 24.20
CA ARG A 92 -4.39 7.72 25.35
C ARG A 92 -4.01 8.46 26.62
#